data_AF-A0A7S1KA94-F1
#
_entry.id   AF-A0A7S1KA94-F1
#
_cell.length_a   1.000
_cell.length_b   1.000
_cell.length_c   1.000
_cell.angle_alpha   90.00
_cell.angle_beta   90.00
_cell.angle_gamma   90.00
#
_symmetry.space_group_name_H-M   'P 1'
#
loop_
_entity.id
_entity.type
_entity.pdbx_description
1 polymer ?
#
loop_
_entity_poly.entity_id
_entity_poly.type
_entity_poly.pdbx_seq_one_letter_code
_entity_poly.pdbx_strand_id
1 'polypeptide(L)'
;PSPPRCPVRGCRKDHSRHKCRRCGKINDHLTRDCMKCLVKGCKTKHKQHYCRLSGDKDSKHWAKDCPKAVTLYHQTSIAAGQAIASGRNMQPGTGGLVGGGIYFAATEQETNRKAHHRGCMIEARVYLGKIK
;
A
#
# COMPACT_ATOMS: atom_id res chain seq x y z
N PRO A 1 28.60 23.45 36.75
CA PRO A 1 27.73 22.40 36.17
C PRO A 1 28.11 22.11 34.71
N SER A 2 28.50 20.88 34.39
CA SER A 2 28.75 20.47 33.00
C SER A 2 27.43 20.50 32.21
N PRO A 3 27.40 21.00 30.96
CA PRO A 3 26.19 21.00 30.14
C PRO A 3 25.71 19.55 29.90
N PRO A 4 24.39 19.32 29.82
CA PRO A 4 23.84 17.99 29.63
C PRO A 4 24.26 17.43 28.26
N ARG A 5 25.08 16.37 28.27
CA ARG A 5 25.49 15.67 27.06
C ARG A 5 24.46 14.61 26.67
N CYS A 6 24.30 14.43 25.36
CA CYS A 6 23.40 13.44 24.82
C CYS A 6 23.92 12.00 25.08
N PRO A 7 23.08 11.07 25.57
CA PRO A 7 23.49 9.69 25.82
C PRO A 7 23.65 8.83 24.55
N VAL A 8 23.18 9.31 23.39
CA VAL A 8 23.27 8.55 22.13
C VAL A 8 24.66 8.71 21.52
N ARG A 9 25.35 7.59 21.32
CA ARG A 9 26.68 7.56 20.69
C ARG A 9 26.68 8.28 19.34
N GLY A 10 27.61 9.21 19.18
CA GLY A 10 27.77 10.00 17.95
C GLY A 10 26.91 11.27 17.87
N CYS A 11 26.06 11.56 18.87
CA CYS A 11 25.41 12.86 19.00
C CYS A 11 26.36 13.86 19.66
N ARG A 12 26.65 14.98 19.00
CA ARG A 12 27.55 16.05 19.50
C ARG A 12 26.80 17.30 19.99
N LYS A 13 25.49 17.20 20.20
CA LYS A 13 24.66 18.32 20.65
C LYS A 13 24.47 18.28 22.17
N ASP A 14 24.43 19.45 22.78
CA ASP A 14 24.17 19.62 24.21
C ASP A 14 22.67 19.52 24.48
N HIS A 15 22.20 18.31 24.74
CA HIS A 15 20.85 18.03 25.22
C HIS A 15 20.80 16.67 25.92
N SER A 16 19.94 16.52 26.92
CA SER A 16 19.74 15.25 27.65
C SER A 16 18.79 14.28 26.93
N ARG A 17 17.97 14.77 25.99
CA ARG A 17 16.88 14.00 25.37
C ARG A 17 17.00 13.96 23.85
N HIS A 18 17.48 12.85 23.31
CA HIS A 18 17.54 12.59 21.86
C HIS A 18 16.27 11.90 21.38
N LYS A 19 15.45 12.56 20.56
CA LYS A 19 14.25 11.95 19.95
C LYS A 19 14.52 11.59 18.48
N CYS A 20 14.35 10.31 18.13
CA CYS A 20 14.40 9.91 16.73
C CYS A 20 13.20 10.50 15.96
N ARG A 21 13.47 11.23 14.88
CA ARG A 21 12.42 11.87 14.06
C ARG A 21 11.54 10.88 13.30
N ARG A 22 12.00 9.63 13.16
CA ARG A 22 11.32 8.60 12.38
C ARG A 22 10.41 7.72 13.23
N CYS A 23 10.96 7.15 14.31
CA CYS A 23 10.22 6.21 15.14
C CYS A 23 9.72 6.79 16.47
N GLY A 24 10.17 7.99 16.84
CA GLY A 24 9.80 8.66 18.09
C GLY A 24 10.52 8.15 19.35
N LYS A 25 11.32 7.08 19.26
CA LYS A 25 12.10 6.58 20.41
C LYS A 25 13.04 7.65 20.97
N ILE A 26 13.24 7.60 22.28
CA ILE A 26 14.07 8.54 23.03
C ILE A 26 15.35 7.83 23.47
N ASN A 27 16.50 8.49 23.31
CA ASN A 27 17.82 8.04 23.78
C ASN A 27 18.24 6.62 23.31
N ASP A 28 17.72 6.15 22.16
CA ASP A 28 17.95 4.80 21.62
C ASP A 28 18.96 4.79 20.45
N HIS A 29 18.80 5.68 19.46
CA HIS A 29 19.66 5.76 18.27
C HIS A 29 19.61 7.14 17.59
N LEU A 30 20.55 7.41 16.68
CA LEU A 30 20.47 8.55 15.76
C LEU A 30 19.45 8.28 14.67
N THR A 31 18.72 9.30 14.22
CA THR A 31 17.67 9.15 13.18
C THR A 31 18.17 8.45 11.91
N ARG A 32 19.44 8.63 11.52
CA ARG A 32 20.04 7.96 10.34
C ARG A 32 20.13 6.43 10.46
N ASP A 33 20.27 5.95 11.69
CA ASP A 33 20.44 4.53 12.05
C ASP A 33 19.10 3.86 12.36
N CYS A 34 17.99 4.58 12.17
CA CYS A 34 16.66 4.06 12.45
C CYS A 34 16.23 2.97 11.46
N MET A 35 16.31 1.71 11.90
CA MET A 35 15.87 0.51 11.16
C MET A 35 14.40 0.11 11.45
N LYS A 36 13.59 1.02 12.00
CA LYS A 36 12.19 0.73 12.33
C LYS A 36 11.29 0.94 11.11
N CYS A 37 10.65 -0.13 10.64
CA CYS A 37 9.50 -0.06 9.75
C CYS A 37 8.31 0.61 10.47
N LEU A 38 7.63 1.54 9.78
CA LEU A 38 6.52 2.30 10.35
C LEU A 38 5.16 1.60 10.20
N VAL A 39 5.09 0.51 9.43
CA VAL A 39 3.89 -0.31 9.30
C VAL A 39 3.66 -1.11 10.57
N LYS A 40 2.47 -0.94 11.17
CA LYS A 40 2.06 -1.69 12.36
C LYS A 40 2.01 -3.19 12.06
N GLY A 41 2.61 -4.00 12.94
CA GLY A 41 2.63 -5.46 12.82
C GLY A 41 3.63 -6.02 11.79
N CYS A 42 4.47 -5.18 11.17
CA CYS A 42 5.51 -5.64 10.28
C CYS A 42 6.63 -6.35 11.07
N LYS A 43 6.83 -7.64 10.82
CA LYS A 43 7.82 -8.48 11.52
C LYS A 43 9.21 -8.46 10.87
N THR A 44 9.32 -7.99 9.63
CA THR A 44 10.59 -7.96 8.89
C THR A 44 11.49 -6.85 9.40
N LYS A 45 12.77 -7.15 9.62
CA LYS A 45 13.79 -6.15 9.98
C LYS A 45 14.24 -5.41 8.73
N HIS A 46 13.64 -4.27 8.46
CA HIS A 46 14.00 -3.43 7.32
C HIS A 46 13.75 -1.96 7.61
N LYS A 47 14.56 -1.12 6.96
CA LYS A 47 14.47 0.33 7.11
C LYS A 47 13.18 0.86 6.51
N GLN A 48 12.82 0.44 5.29
CA GLN A 48 11.73 1.04 4.52
C GLN A 48 10.70 -0.02 4.13
N HIS A 49 9.41 0.34 4.15
CA HIS A 49 8.34 -0.55 3.72
C HIS A 49 7.90 -0.25 2.30
N TYR A 50 7.95 -1.24 1.40
CA TYR A 50 7.53 -1.05 0.02
C TYR A 50 6.05 -1.40 -0.16
N CYS A 51 5.28 -0.47 -0.74
CA CYS A 51 3.89 -0.73 -1.11
C CYS A 51 3.80 -1.21 -2.56
N ARG A 52 3.57 -2.51 -2.77
CA ARG A 52 3.41 -3.11 -4.10
C ARG A 52 2.23 -2.57 -4.93
N LEU A 53 1.24 -1.95 -4.29
CA LEU A 53 0.04 -1.46 -4.99
C LEU A 53 0.26 -0.06 -5.60
N SER A 54 0.91 0.85 -4.87
CA SER A 54 1.15 2.23 -5.32
C SER A 54 2.59 2.54 -5.70
N GLY A 55 3.53 1.63 -5.44
CA GLY A 55 4.96 1.84 -5.67
C GLY A 55 5.65 2.74 -4.63
N ASP A 56 5.00 3.07 -3.51
CA ASP A 56 5.61 3.84 -2.42
C ASP A 56 6.80 3.07 -1.82
N LYS A 57 7.98 3.70 -1.82
CA LYS A 57 9.26 3.10 -1.38
C LYS A 57 9.41 3.04 0.14
N ASP A 58 8.69 3.87 0.91
CA ASP A 58 8.75 3.89 2.37
C ASP A 58 7.36 4.16 2.97
N SER A 59 6.42 3.28 2.65
CA SER A 59 5.04 3.37 3.08
C SER A 59 4.87 3.17 4.59
N LYS A 60 3.78 3.73 5.11
CA LYS A 60 3.32 3.52 6.50
C LYS A 60 2.08 2.61 6.58
N HIS A 61 1.75 1.93 5.47
CA HIS A 61 0.57 1.11 5.29
C HIS A 61 0.89 -0.20 4.55
N TRP A 62 0.02 -1.20 4.71
CA TRP A 62 0.02 -2.41 3.91
C TRP A 62 -0.62 -2.16 2.53
N ALA A 63 -0.27 -2.97 1.53
CA ALA A 63 -0.87 -2.85 0.20
C ALA A 63 -2.42 -2.99 0.22
N LYS A 64 -2.97 -3.78 1.14
CA LYS A 64 -4.42 -3.92 1.36
C LYS A 64 -5.09 -2.68 1.98
N ASP A 65 -4.31 -1.77 2.57
CA ASP A 65 -4.78 -0.55 3.24
C ASP A 65 -4.20 0.73 2.56
N CYS A 66 -3.66 0.58 1.35
CA CYS A 66 -3.05 1.69 0.61
C CYS A 66 -4.03 2.84 0.35
N PRO A 67 -3.80 4.06 0.87
CA PRO A 67 -4.74 5.18 0.74
C PRO A 67 -4.84 5.74 -0.68
N LYS A 68 -3.88 5.39 -1.56
CA LYS A 68 -3.89 5.80 -2.99
C LYS A 68 -4.73 4.87 -3.86
N ALA A 69 -5.21 3.76 -3.31
CA ALA A 69 -6.05 2.82 -4.03
C ALA A 69 -7.52 3.08 -3.73
N VAL A 70 -8.35 2.89 -4.74
CA VAL A 70 -9.81 3.00 -4.65
C VAL A 70 -10.44 1.61 -4.77
N THR A 71 -11.60 1.44 -4.15
CA THR A 71 -12.41 0.23 -4.33
C THR A 71 -13.21 0.35 -5.62
N LEU A 72 -13.09 -0.63 -6.50
CA LEU A 72 -13.85 -0.73 -7.74
C LEU A 72 -14.37 -2.16 -7.93
N TYR A 73 -15.35 -2.29 -8.81
CA TYR A 73 -16.10 -3.52 -9.02
C TYR A 73 -15.91 -4.06 -10.43
N HIS A 74 -15.71 -5.37 -10.55
CA HIS A 74 -15.63 -6.09 -11.82
C HIS A 74 -16.62 -7.25 -11.80
N GLN A 75 -17.43 -7.39 -12.85
CA GLN A 75 -18.39 -8.49 -12.95
C GLN A 75 -18.04 -9.40 -14.13
N THR A 76 -18.05 -10.72 -13.87
CA THR A 76 -17.60 -11.74 -14.82
C THR A 76 -18.39 -13.05 -14.66
N SER A 77 -18.07 -14.07 -15.43
CA SER A 77 -18.67 -15.42 -15.29
C SER A 77 -18.17 -16.12 -14.03
N ILE A 78 -18.93 -17.10 -13.52
CA ILE A 78 -18.51 -17.89 -12.34
C ILE A 78 -17.14 -18.56 -12.58
N ALA A 79 -16.93 -19.15 -13.76
CA ALA A 79 -15.69 -19.83 -14.11
C ALA A 79 -14.49 -18.88 -14.10
N ALA A 80 -14.64 -17.69 -14.70
CA ALA A 80 -13.59 -16.67 -14.69
C ALA A 80 -13.34 -16.14 -13.26
N GLY A 81 -14.39 -15.95 -12.47
CA GLY A 81 -14.28 -15.55 -11.07
C GLY A 81 -13.49 -16.55 -10.22
N GLN A 82 -13.75 -17.85 -10.40
CA GLN A 82 -13.01 -18.93 -9.74
C GLN A 82 -11.54 -18.98 -10.19
N ALA A 83 -11.26 -18.77 -11.48
CA ALA A 83 -9.91 -18.68 -12.01
C ALA A 83 -9.13 -17.48 -11.43
N ILE A 84 -9.77 -16.31 -11.30
CA ILE A 84 -9.18 -15.12 -10.67
C ILE A 84 -8.93 -15.36 -9.18
N ALA A 85 -9.88 -15.97 -8.47
CA ALA A 85 -9.76 -16.24 -7.04
C ALA A 85 -8.62 -17.22 -6.73
N SER A 86 -8.46 -18.26 -7.55
CA SER A 86 -7.39 -19.26 -7.41
C SER A 86 -6.03 -18.71 -7.85
N GLY A 87 -5.94 -18.08 -9.02
CA GLY A 87 -4.70 -17.56 -9.59
C GLY A 87 -4.24 -16.23 -8.98
N ARG A 88 -5.11 -15.52 -8.25
CA ARG A 88 -4.87 -14.17 -7.72
C ARG A 88 -4.40 -13.17 -8.79
N ASN A 89 -4.84 -13.38 -10.03
CA ASN A 89 -4.43 -12.60 -11.18
C ASN A 89 -5.64 -12.34 -12.08
N MET A 90 -5.76 -11.11 -12.56
CA MET A 90 -6.72 -10.74 -13.61
C MET A 90 -5.93 -10.49 -14.90
N GLN A 91 -6.40 -11.05 -16.00
CA GLN A 91 -5.80 -10.82 -17.32
C GLN A 91 -6.67 -9.85 -18.12
N PRO A 92 -6.07 -8.96 -18.93
CA PRO A 92 -6.83 -8.10 -19.82
C PRO A 92 -7.58 -8.94 -20.85
N GLY A 93 -8.81 -8.52 -21.17
CA GLY A 93 -9.54 -9.06 -22.31
C GLY A 93 -8.93 -8.58 -23.64
N THR A 94 -9.37 -9.16 -24.75
CA THR A 94 -8.91 -8.79 -26.10
C THR A 94 -9.69 -7.62 -26.72
N GLY A 95 -10.83 -7.24 -26.15
CA GLY A 95 -11.70 -6.16 -26.65
C GLY A 95 -12.41 -5.40 -25.53
N GLY A 96 -13.35 -4.54 -25.93
CA GLY A 96 -14.13 -3.68 -25.04
C GLY A 96 -14.20 -2.24 -25.56
N LEU A 97 -14.94 -1.39 -24.87
CA LEU A 97 -15.23 -0.01 -25.30
C LEU A 97 -13.97 0.83 -25.58
N VAL A 98 -12.88 0.57 -24.86
CA VAL A 98 -11.59 1.26 -25.00
C VAL A 98 -10.44 0.29 -25.36
N GLY A 99 -10.77 -0.85 -25.98
CA GLY A 99 -9.81 -1.88 -26.36
C GLY A 99 -9.54 -2.93 -25.29
N GLY A 100 -8.49 -3.73 -25.48
CA GLY A 100 -8.13 -4.82 -24.58
C GLY A 100 -7.67 -4.34 -23.20
N GLY A 101 -8.40 -4.70 -22.16
CA GLY A 101 -8.15 -4.21 -20.80
C GLY A 101 -8.93 -4.94 -19.73
N ILE A 102 -8.73 -4.52 -18.48
CA ILE A 102 -9.51 -4.98 -17.31
C ILE A 102 -10.44 -3.83 -16.93
N TYR A 103 -11.74 -4.07 -17.07
CA TYR A 103 -12.76 -3.05 -16.88
C TYR A 103 -13.30 -3.11 -15.47
N PHE A 104 -13.34 -1.96 -14.81
CA PHE A 104 -13.93 -1.80 -13.48
C PHE A 104 -15.01 -0.71 -13.51
N ALA A 105 -15.93 -0.77 -12.55
CA ALA A 105 -16.90 0.28 -12.28
C ALA A 105 -16.75 0.82 -10.86
N ALA A 106 -17.14 2.08 -10.64
CA ALA A 106 -17.10 2.71 -9.33
C ALA A 106 -18.18 2.17 -8.37
N THR A 107 -19.25 1.58 -8.90
CA THR A 107 -20.35 1.03 -8.11
C THR A 107 -20.81 -0.32 -8.65
N GLU A 108 -21.46 -1.10 -7.79
CA GLU A 108 -22.06 -2.40 -8.12
C GLU A 108 -23.14 -2.27 -9.20
N GLN A 109 -23.95 -1.21 -9.15
CA GLN A 109 -25.02 -0.95 -10.12
C GLN A 109 -24.45 -0.67 -11.52
N GLU A 110 -23.37 0.10 -11.59
CA GLU A 110 -22.72 0.44 -12.86
C GLU A 110 -22.08 -0.79 -13.51
N THR A 111 -21.44 -1.67 -12.74
CA THR A 111 -20.91 -2.92 -13.29
C THR A 111 -22.04 -3.85 -13.73
N ASN A 112 -23.15 -3.95 -12.99
CA ASN A 112 -24.29 -4.80 -13.37
C ASN A 112 -25.00 -4.34 -14.63
N ARG A 113 -25.00 -3.03 -14.90
CA ARG A 113 -25.53 -2.44 -16.14
C ARG A 113 -24.61 -2.67 -17.33
N LYS A 114 -23.28 -2.54 -17.15
CA LYS A 114 -22.29 -2.49 -18.23
C LYS A 114 -21.63 -3.83 -18.55
N ALA A 115 -21.62 -4.77 -17.62
CA ALA A 115 -20.96 -6.05 -17.81
C ALA A 115 -21.76 -6.97 -18.75
N HIS A 116 -21.03 -7.69 -19.60
CA HIS A 116 -21.60 -8.73 -20.46
C HIS A 116 -21.91 -10.03 -19.70
N HIS A 117 -21.25 -10.24 -18.56
CA HIS A 117 -21.43 -11.44 -17.72
C HIS A 117 -21.85 -11.04 -16.32
N ARG A 118 -22.74 -11.85 -15.72
CA ARG A 118 -23.35 -11.58 -14.41
C ARG A 118 -23.18 -12.70 -13.38
N GLY A 119 -22.19 -13.58 -13.57
CA GLY A 119 -21.99 -14.74 -12.70
C GLY A 119 -21.54 -14.36 -11.29
N CYS A 120 -20.50 -13.54 -11.17
CA CYS A 120 -20.02 -13.04 -9.89
C CYS A 120 -19.51 -11.61 -9.98
N MET A 121 -19.49 -10.92 -8.85
CA MET A 121 -18.90 -9.60 -8.70
C MET A 121 -17.66 -9.65 -7.81
N ILE A 122 -16.59 -9.02 -8.27
CA ILE A 122 -15.31 -8.92 -7.58
C ILE A 122 -15.12 -7.48 -7.13
N GLU A 123 -14.96 -7.29 -5.83
CA GLU A 123 -14.47 -6.05 -5.25
C GLU A 123 -12.93 -6.05 -5.28
N ALA A 124 -12.32 -5.00 -5.81
CA ALA A 124 -10.88 -4.89 -5.96
C ALA A 124 -10.35 -3.52 -5.50
N ARG A 125 -9.17 -3.54 -4.86
CA ARG A 125 -8.41 -2.32 -4.57
C ARG A 125 -7.49 -2.00 -5.74
N VAL A 126 -7.77 -0.91 -6.44
CA VAL A 126 -7.08 -0.54 -7.69
C VAL A 126 -6.31 0.76 -7.47
N TYR A 127 -5.01 0.75 -7.80
CA TYR A 127 -4.24 1.97 -7.93
C TYR A 127 -4.31 2.47 -9.37
N LEU A 128 -5.03 3.57 -9.57
CA LEU A 128 -5.29 4.13 -10.90
C LEU A 128 -4.11 4.96 -11.45
N GLY A 129 -3.02 5.11 -10.71
CA GLY A 129 -1.88 5.92 -11.13
C GLY A 129 -2.19 7.42 -11.11
N LYS A 130 -1.77 8.12 -12.16
CA LYS A 130 -2.09 9.53 -12.38
C LYS A 130 -3.26 9.61 -13.36
N ILE A 131 -4.43 9.96 -12.85
CA ILE A 131 -5.62 10.26 -13.65
C ILE A 131 -5.61 11.76 -13.93
N LYS A 132 -5.98 12.16 -15.16
CA LYS A 132 -6.14 13.57 -15.53
C LYS A 132 -7.59 14.01 -15.34
#